data_AF-A0A0K1W335-F1
#
_entry.id   AF-A0A0K1W335-F1
#
_cell.length_a   1.000
_cell.length_b   1.000
_cell.length_c   1.000
_cell.angle_alpha   90.00
_cell.angle_beta   90.00
_cell.angle_gamma   90.00
#
_symmetry.space_group_name_H-M   'P 1'
#
loop_
_entity.id
_entity.type
_entity.pdbx_description
1 polymer ?
#
loop_
_entity_poly.entity_id
_entity_poly.type
_entity_poly.pdbx_seq_one_letter_code
_entity_poly.pdbx_strand_id
1 'polypeptide(L)' 'MIKNFDIDTNWIFTFCKTCWDFKKFIFESNINFDESEPTNGKCFSCKNIQRINFSEVKDYYLNLNNKNN' A
#
# COMPACT_ATOMS: atom_id res chain seq x y z
N MET A 1 19.49 0.46 9.49
CA MET A 1 19.22 1.44 8.42
C MET A 1 17.72 1.54 8.26
N ILE A 2 17.14 2.64 8.73
CA ILE A 2 15.71 2.92 8.62
C ILE A 2 15.44 3.15 7.13
N LYS A 3 14.65 2.28 6.49
CA LYS A 3 14.16 2.54 5.13
C LYS A 3 13.33 3.82 5.23
N ASN A 4 13.87 4.94 4.77
CA ASN A 4 13.15 6.20 4.66
C ASN A 4 11.87 5.93 3.85
N PHE A 5 10.72 6.09 4.49
CA PHE A 5 9.41 6.15 3.83
C PHE A 5 9.17 7.54 3.21
N ASP A 6 10.23 8.33 2.96
CA ASP A 6 10.22 9.49 2.06
C ASP A 6 10.15 9.02 0.61
N ILE A 7 9.07 8.31 0.28
CA ILE A 7 8.84 7.86 -1.08
C ILE A 7 7.62 8.62 -1.55
N ASP A 8 7.87 9.66 -2.36
CA ASP A 8 6.92 10.18 -3.36
C ASP A 8 6.54 9.04 -4.32
N THR A 9 5.82 8.06 -3.80
CA THR A 9 5.32 6.92 -4.55
C THR A 9 3.81 7.04 -4.61
N ASN A 10 3.28 6.93 -5.81
CA ASN A 10 1.86 6.82 -6.07
C ASN A 10 1.42 5.35 -6.16
N TRP A 11 2.19 4.42 -5.58
CA TRP A 11 1.84 3.00 -5.61
C TRP A 11 2.27 2.24 -4.35
N ILE A 12 1.52 1.18 -4.04
CA ILE A 12 1.88 0.16 -3.03
C ILE A 12 1.61 -1.24 -3.57
N PHE A 13 2.22 -2.22 -2.92
CA PHE A 13 1.84 -3.61 -3.05
C PHE A 13 0.92 -3.99 -1.88
N THR A 14 -0.29 -4.46 -2.15
CA THR A 14 -1.24 -4.89 -1.12
C THR A 14 -2.22 -5.92 -1.69
N PHE A 15 -2.99 -6.55 -0.81
CA PHE A 15 -3.94 -7.60 -1.19
C PHE A 15 -5.13 -7.01 -1.97
N CYS A 16 -5.39 -7.56 -3.15
CA CYS A 16 -6.55 -7.22 -3.96
C CYS A 16 -7.68 -8.24 -3.73
N LYS A 17 -8.82 -7.79 -3.20
CA LYS A 17 -9.97 -8.66 -2.93
C LYS A 17 -10.59 -9.27 -4.20
N THR A 18 -10.49 -8.57 -5.34
CA THR A 18 -10.98 -9.11 -6.62
C THR A 18 -10.04 -10.15 -7.21
N CYS A 19 -8.73 -9.92 -7.17
CA CYS A 19 -7.75 -10.87 -7.69
C CYS A 19 -7.51 -12.06 -6.74
N TRP A 20 -7.87 -11.89 -5.46
CA TRP A 20 -7.53 -12.81 -4.38
C TRP A 20 -6.02 -13.07 -4.26
N ASP A 21 -5.23 -12.02 -4.50
CA ASP A 21 -3.76 -12.08 -4.54
C ASP A 21 -3.15 -10.71 -4.20
N PHE A 22 -1.89 -10.68 -3.79
CA PHE A 22 -1.14 -9.45 -3.60
C PHE A 22 -0.79 -8.84 -4.95
N LYS A 23 -1.25 -7.60 -5.18
CA LYS A 23 -1.06 -6.88 -6.43
C LYS A 23 -0.59 -5.46 -6.18
N LYS A 24 -0.02 -4.86 -7.24
CA LYS A 24 0.31 -3.45 -7.25
C LYS A 24 -0.97 -2.62 -7.38
N PHE A 25 -1.12 -1.63 -6.51
CA PHE A 25 -2.14 -0.60 -6.56
C PHE A 25 -1.50 0.74 -6.89
N ILE A 26 -2.16 1.52 -7.76
CA ILE A 26 -1.72 2.84 -8.18
C ILE A 26 -2.77 3.86 -7.72
N PHE A 27 -2.31 5.02 -7.27
CA PHE A 27 -3.10 6.14 -6.76
C PHE A 27 -2.90 7.34 -7.68
N GLU A 28 -3.88 8.24 -7.68
CA GLU A 28 -3.83 9.46 -8.49
C GLU A 28 -2.88 10.51 -7.91
N SER A 29 -2.69 10.49 -6.59
CA SER A 29 -1.79 11.36 -5.84
C SER A 29 -0.68 10.58 -5.16
N ASN A 30 0.38 11.29 -4.75
CA ASN A 30 1.43 10.71 -3.92
C ASN A 30 0.83 10.20 -2.61
N ILE A 31 1.33 9.05 -2.16
CA ILE A 31 0.84 8.39 -0.96
C ILE A 31 1.49 9.05 0.25
N ASN A 32 0.66 9.52 1.16
CA ASN A 32 1.09 9.95 2.47
C ASN A 32 0.78 8.84 3.48
N PHE A 33 1.81 8.09 3.90
CA PHE A 33 1.64 7.01 4.88
C PHE A 33 1.31 7.49 6.30
N ASP A 34 1.38 8.81 6.54
CA ASP A 34 0.99 9.43 7.80
C ASP A 34 -0.45 9.97 7.76
N GLU A 35 -1.12 9.92 6.59
CA GLU A 35 -2.56 10.15 6.49
C GLU A 35 -3.33 8.94 7.02
N SER A 36 -4.25 9.21 7.95
CA SER A 36 -5.14 8.20 8.55
C SER A 36 -6.36 7.92 7.69
N GLU A 37 -6.61 8.72 6.66
CA GLU A 37 -7.78 8.56 5.79
C GLU A 37 -7.54 7.47 4.74
N PRO A 38 -8.45 6.47 4.62
CA PRO A 38 -8.30 5.45 3.61
C PRO A 38 -8.52 6.01 2.21
N THR A 39 -7.57 5.81 1.31
CA THR A 39 -7.59 6.33 -0.07
C THR A 39 -8.00 5.24 -1.07
N ASN A 40 -8.60 5.66 -2.18
CA ASN A 40 -8.95 4.77 -3.28
C ASN A 40 -7.70 4.47 -4.13
N GLY A 41 -7.30 3.20 -4.17
CA GLY A 41 -6.24 2.71 -5.06
C GLY A 41 -6.84 1.86 -6.19
N LYS A 42 -6.25 1.96 -7.38
CA LYS A 42 -6.62 1.14 -8.54
C LYS A 42 -5.68 -0.05 -8.67
N CYS A 43 -6.21 -1.27 -8.65
CA CYS A 43 -5.41 -2.47 -8.89
C CYS A 43 -4.87 -2.46 -10.32
N PHE A 44 -3.56 -2.65 -10.49
CA PHE A 44 -2.95 -2.66 -11.81
C PHE A 44 -3.42 -3.86 -12.67
N SER A 45 -3.76 -4.99 -12.01
CA SER A 45 -4.15 -6.24 -12.66
C SER A 45 -5.62 -6.25 -13.10
N CYS A 46 -6.56 -6.11 -12.17
CA CYS A 46 -8.00 -6.20 -12.48
C CYS A 46 -8.66 -4.85 -12.75
N LYS A 47 -7.92 -3.73 -12.62
CA LYS A 47 -8.40 -2.35 -12.78
C LYS A 47 -9.51 -1.91 -11.82
N ASN A 48 -9.93 -2.77 -10.88
CA ASN A 48 -10.88 -2.40 -9.83
C ASN A 48 -10.27 -1.43 -8.82
N ILE A 49 -11.14 -0.56 -8.32
CA ILE A 49 -10.83 0.40 -7.27
C ILE A 49 -11.09 -0.27 -5.91
N GLN A 50 -10.14 -0.19 -5.01
CA GLN A 50 -10.25 -0.66 -3.63
C GLN A 50 -9.87 0.46 -2.68
N ARG A 51 -10.65 0.64 -1.62
CA ARG A 51 -10.31 1.54 -0.53
C ARG A 51 -9.23 0.89 0.33
N ILE A 52 -8.08 1.55 0.46
CA ILE A 52 -6.92 1.02 1.17
C ILE A 52 -6.61 1.92 2.35
N ASN A 53 -6.47 1.31 3.52
CA ASN A 53 -6.03 1.97 4.72
C ASN A 53 -4.50 1.89 4.81
N PHE A 54 -3.82 3.03 4.72
CA PHE A 54 -2.36 3.06 4.76
C PHE A 54 -1.77 2.69 6.12
N SER A 55 -2.52 2.84 7.22
CA SER A 55 -2.05 2.41 8.54
C SER A 55 -1.86 0.88 8.60
N GLU A 56 -2.82 0.11 8.07
CA GLU A 56 -2.72 -1.36 7.98
C GLU A 56 -1.56 -1.80 7.09
N VAL A 57 -1.31 -1.06 6.01
CA VAL A 57 -0.21 -1.32 5.09
C VAL A 57 1.14 -1.06 5.76
N LYS A 58 1.26 0.03 6.52
CA LYS A 58 2.45 0.38 7.31
C LYS A 58 2.76 -0.73 8.33
N ASP A 59 1.75 -1.20 9.06
CA ASP A 59 1.89 -2.29 10.02
C ASP A 59 2.34 -3.59 9.34
N TYR A 60 1.79 -3.92 8.16
CA TYR A 60 2.23 -5.07 7.38
C TYR A 60 3.71 -5.00 6.99
N TYR A 61 4.17 -3.85 6.48
CA TYR A 61 5.57 -3.66 6.10
C TYR A 61 6.53 -3.65 7.31
N LEU A 62 6.10 -3.06 8.44
CA LEU A 62 6.87 -3.08 9.69
C LEU A 62 7.04 -4.51 10.22
N ASN A 63 5.95 -5.29 10.22
CA ASN A 63 5.99 -6.69 10.65
C ASN A 63 6.82 -7.59 9.73
N LEU A 64 6.81 -7.35 8.41
CA LEU A 64 7.71 -8.03 7.48
C LEU A 64 9.19 -7.73 7.73
N ASN A 65 9.53 -6.47 7.99
CA ASN A 65 10.91 -6.09 8.30
C ASN A 65 11.38 -6.72 9.63
N ASN A 66 10.52 -6.79 10.64
CA ASN A 66 10.86 -7.40 11.94
C ASN A 66 11.00 -8.93 11.89
N LYS A 67 10.35 -9.62 10.95
CA LYS A 67 10.49 -11.07 10.77
C LYS A 67 11.68 -11.49 9.91
N ASN A 68 12.36 -10.54 9.28
CA ASN A 68 13.55 -10.76 8.46
C ASN A 68 14.87 -10.40 9.19
N ASN A 69 14.83 -10.29 10.52
CA ASN A 69 16.00 -10.01 11.36
C ASN A 69 16.25 -11.16 12.33
#